data_AF-A0A2W0B8K3-F1
#
_entry.id   AF-A0A2W0B8K3-F1
#
_cell.length_a   1.000
_cell.length_b   1.000
_cell.length_c   1.000
_cell.angle_alpha   90.00
_cell.angle_beta   90.00
_cell.angle_gamma   90.00
#
_symmetry.space_group_name_H-M   'P 1'
#
loop_
_entity.id
_entity.type
_entity.pdbx_description
1 polymer ?
#
loop_
_entity_poly.entity_id
_entity_poly.type
_entity_poly.pdbx_seq_one_letter_code
_entity_poly.pdbx_strand_id
1 'polypeptide(L)'
;MPERDDVKVVVHLADGSLVKGVLTNSESFDPLSAGLIGQTLPSEVALELSGGVRQVVHLNKAKALFFVKTLEGRSDYIEVKFFERNPQIEGLWIKLKFKDGEVT
;
A
#
# COMPACT_ATOMS: atom_id res chain seq x y z
N MET A 1 -22.29 17.86 0.17
CA MET A 1 -21.33 17.04 0.94
C MET A 1 -20.38 16.44 -0.08
N PRO A 2 -19.05 16.54 0.06
CA PRO A 2 -18.16 15.86 -0.86
C PRO A 2 -18.30 14.35 -0.65
N GLU A 3 -18.48 13.63 -1.75
CA GLU A 3 -18.47 12.17 -1.81
C GLU A 3 -17.08 11.72 -1.30
N ARG A 4 -17.03 10.94 -0.21
CA ARG A 4 -15.76 10.39 0.27
C ARG A 4 -15.34 9.32 -0.73
N ASP A 5 -14.25 9.55 -1.45
CA ASP A 5 -13.68 8.53 -2.32
C ASP A 5 -13.23 7.34 -1.47
N ASP A 6 -13.92 6.21 -1.64
CA ASP A 6 -13.59 4.95 -0.99
C ASP A 6 -12.19 4.50 -1.42
N VAL A 7 -11.23 4.59 -0.49
CA VAL A 7 -9.84 4.20 -0.72
C VAL A 7 -9.74 2.68 -0.68
N LYS A 8 -9.61 2.06 -1.85
CA LYS A 8 -9.47 0.60 -1.99
C LYS A 8 -8.02 0.20 -1.79
N VAL A 9 -7.81 -0.83 -0.98
CA VAL A 9 -6.50 -1.28 -0.54
C VAL A 9 -6.36 -2.79 -0.70
N VAL A 10 -5.19 -3.22 -1.17
CA VAL A 10 -4.76 -4.62 -1.16
C VAL A 10 -3.53 -4.75 -0.27
N VAL A 11 -3.61 -5.60 0.75
CA VAL A 11 -2.50 -5.88 1.66
C VAL A 11 -1.91 -7.24 1.32
N HIS A 12 -0.61 -7.26 1.04
CA HIS A 12 0.17 -8.48 0.95
C HIS A 12 0.74 -8.76 2.33
N LEU A 13 0.33 -9.86 2.93
CA LEU A 13 0.87 -10.32 4.21
C LEU A 13 2.20 -11.05 4.00
N ALA A 14 3.03 -11.05 5.03
CA ALA A 14 4.35 -11.67 4.99
C ALA A 14 4.29 -13.20 4.84
N ASP A 15 3.14 -13.83 5.12
CA ASP A 15 2.89 -15.25 4.88
C ASP A 15 2.45 -15.56 3.44
N GLY A 16 2.38 -14.54 2.57
CA GLY A 16 1.95 -14.67 1.18
C GLY A 16 0.45 -14.55 0.95
N SER A 17 -0.36 -14.43 2.01
CA SER A 17 -1.80 -14.24 1.88
C SER A 17 -2.17 -12.79 1.53
N LEU A 18 -3.39 -12.61 1.00
CA LEU A 18 -3.90 -11.31 0.54
C LEU A 18 -5.15 -10.92 1.31
N VAL A 19 -5.21 -9.65 1.72
CA VAL A 19 -6.43 -9.03 2.28
C VAL A 19 -6.83 -7.86 1.39
N LYS A 20 -8.10 -7.82 0.97
CA LYS A 20 -8.64 -6.80 0.05
C LYS A 20 -9.83 -6.12 0.70
N GLY A 21 -9.86 -4.79 0.68
CA GLY A 21 -10.98 -4.05 1.25
C GLY A 21 -10.89 -2.54 1.06
N VAL A 22 -11.87 -1.85 1.62
CA VAL A 22 -11.95 -0.38 1.63
C VAL A 22 -11.44 0.13 2.98
N LEU A 23 -10.60 1.16 2.96
CA LEU A 23 -10.05 1.75 4.18
C LEU A 23 -11.14 2.53 4.92
N THR A 24 -11.42 2.14 6.17
CA THR A 24 -12.47 2.77 7.00
C THR A 24 -11.94 3.90 7.88
N ASN A 25 -10.62 4.07 8.00
CA ASN A 25 -9.98 5.07 8.87
C ASN A 25 -9.05 6.02 8.09
N SER A 26 -9.49 6.46 6.91
CA SER A 26 -8.68 7.25 5.98
C SER A 26 -8.29 8.64 6.50
N GLU A 27 -9.00 9.18 7.50
CA GLU A 27 -8.75 10.54 8.02
C GLU A 27 -7.40 10.71 8.73
N SER A 28 -6.73 9.61 9.09
CA SER A 28 -5.48 9.65 9.87
C SER A 28 -4.22 9.28 9.07
N PHE A 29 -4.35 8.97 7.78
CA PHE A 29 -3.23 8.48 6.98
C PHE A 29 -3.18 9.10 5.60
N ASP A 30 -2.34 10.14 5.45
CA ASP A 30 -1.87 10.60 4.14
C ASP A 30 -0.48 10.01 3.87
N PRO A 31 -0.34 9.02 2.96
CA PRO A 31 0.93 8.39 2.64
C PRO A 31 1.96 9.33 2.01
N LEU A 32 1.51 10.42 1.36
CA LEU A 32 2.41 11.42 0.78
C LEU A 32 2.97 12.35 1.87
N SER A 33 2.15 12.68 2.87
CA SER A 33 2.60 13.47 4.03
C SER A 33 3.44 12.66 5.02
N ALA A 34 3.16 11.36 5.19
CA ALA A 34 3.81 10.56 6.22
C ALA A 34 5.35 10.56 6.14
N GLY A 35 5.91 10.57 4.93
CA GLY A 35 7.36 10.62 4.70
C GLY A 35 8.01 12.00 4.86
N LEU A 36 7.23 13.09 4.75
CA LEU A 36 7.76 14.46 4.73
C LEU A 36 7.85 15.09 6.13
N ILE A 37 6.97 14.69 7.05
CA ILE A 37 6.87 15.27 8.41
C ILE A 37 7.29 14.29 9.51
N GLY A 38 7.94 13.18 9.16
CA GLY A 38 8.41 12.19 10.14
C GLY A 38 7.26 11.49 10.89
N GLN A 39 6.05 11.45 10.30
CA GLN A 39 4.97 10.66 10.86
C GLN A 39 5.30 9.18 10.69
N THR A 40 5.25 8.45 11.81
CA THR A 40 5.34 7.00 11.80
C THR A 40 4.13 6.44 11.08
N LEU A 41 4.35 5.52 10.14
CA LEU A 41 3.28 4.71 9.56
C LEU A 41 2.41 4.14 10.70
N PRO A 42 1.07 4.10 10.54
CA PRO A 42 0.19 3.55 11.55
C PRO A 42 0.53 2.07 11.80
N SER A 43 0.42 1.61 13.04
CA SER A 43 0.67 0.20 13.37
C SER A 43 -0.36 -0.74 12.75
N GLU A 44 -1.57 -0.22 12.50
CA GLU A 44 -2.74 -0.97 12.06
C GLU A 44 -3.59 -0.16 11.08
N VAL A 45 -4.28 -0.86 10.19
CA VAL A 45 -5.30 -0.31 9.30
C VAL A 45 -6.59 -1.11 9.42
N ALA A 46 -7.74 -0.41 9.37
CA ALA A 46 -9.05 -1.05 9.43
C ALA A 46 -9.68 -1.07 8.04
N LEU A 47 -9.94 -2.27 7.52
CA LEU A 47 -10.51 -2.52 6.22
C LEU A 47 -11.95 -3.02 6.34
N GLU A 48 -12.82 -2.56 5.46
CA GLU A 48 -14.11 -3.19 5.20
C GLU A 48 -13.98 -4.13 4.01
N LEU A 49 -14.25 -5.41 4.24
CA LEU A 49 -14.14 -6.48 3.25
C LEU A 49 -15.42 -6.58 2.40
N SER A 50 -15.31 -7.30 1.29
CA SER A 50 -16.48 -7.73 0.50
C SER A 50 -17.41 -8.57 1.40
N GLY A 51 -18.58 -8.02 1.75
CA GLY A 51 -19.53 -8.63 2.69
C GLY A 51 -19.76 -7.81 3.97
N GLY A 52 -19.17 -6.61 4.09
CA GLY A 52 -19.41 -5.70 5.22
C GLY A 52 -18.69 -6.09 6.52
N VAL A 53 -17.80 -7.09 6.44
CA VAL A 53 -16.97 -7.50 7.59
C VAL A 53 -15.83 -6.52 7.76
N ARG A 54 -15.67 -5.99 8.98
CA ARG A 54 -14.53 -5.14 9.33
C ARG A 54 -13.37 -5.99 9.81
N GLN A 55 -12.19 -5.80 9.20
CA GLN A 55 -10.96 -6.48 9.56
C GLN A 55 -9.87 -5.46 9.90
N VAL A 56 -9.20 -5.66 11.04
CA VAL A 56 -8.01 -4.90 11.41
C VAL A 56 -6.77 -5.67 10.97
N VAL A 57 -5.87 -4.98 10.27
CA VAL A 57 -4.61 -5.54 9.77
C VAL A 57 -3.45 -4.81 10.42
N HIS A 58 -2.61 -5.55 11.16
CA HIS A 58 -1.37 -5.01 11.71
C HIS A 58 -0.30 -4.91 10.60
N LEU A 59 0.22 -3.70 10.37
CA LEU A 59 1.19 -3.44 9.29
C LEU A 59 2.55 -4.12 9.53
N ASN A 60 2.88 -4.51 10.77
CA ASN A 60 4.08 -5.30 11.05
C ASN A 60 4.06 -6.72 10.42
N LYS A 61 2.87 -7.22 10.08
CA LYS A 61 2.64 -8.48 9.36
C LYS A 61 2.47 -8.27 7.86
N ALA A 62 2.36 -7.03 7.40
CA ALA A 62 2.29 -6.71 5.97
C ALA A 62 3.70 -6.69 5.36
N LYS A 63 3.84 -7.30 4.18
CA LYS A 63 5.01 -7.11 3.30
C LYS A 63 4.83 -5.86 2.42
N ALA A 64 3.61 -5.59 1.97
CA ALA A 64 3.29 -4.41 1.18
C ALA A 64 1.80 -4.02 1.31
N LEU A 65 1.51 -2.74 1.04
CA LEU A 65 0.17 -2.18 1.00
C LEU A 65 0.00 -1.40 -0.30
N PHE A 66 -0.98 -1.79 -1.11
CA PHE A 66 -1.24 -1.23 -2.43
C PHE A 66 -2.54 -0.44 -2.44
N PHE A 67 -2.47 0.79 -2.91
CA PHE A 67 -3.64 1.63 -3.18
C PHE A 67 -4.08 1.40 -4.62
N VAL A 68 -5.32 0.95 -4.81
CA VAL A 68 -5.81 0.46 -6.10
C VAL A 68 -7.11 1.16 -6.50
N LYS A 69 -7.40 1.19 -7.81
CA LYS A 69 -8.68 1.69 -8.31
C LYS A 69 -9.81 0.65 -8.15
N THR A 70 -9.48 -0.63 -8.31
CA THR A 70 -10.36 -1.79 -8.22
C THR A 70 -9.69 -2.91 -7.40
N LEU A 71 -10.46 -3.73 -6.69
CA LEU A 71 -9.92 -4.83 -5.85
C LEU A 71 -9.56 -6.08 -6.67
N GLU A 72 -10.19 -6.23 -7.82
CA GLU A 72 -10.00 -7.32 -8.77
C GLU A 72 -8.66 -7.16 -9.51
N GLY A 73 -8.23 -5.91 -9.71
CA GLY A 73 -7.06 -5.58 -10.52
C GLY A 73 -7.27 -5.92 -12.00
N ARG A 74 -6.17 -6.04 -12.74
CA ARG A 74 -6.14 -6.50 -14.13
C ARG A 74 -5.23 -7.72 -14.22
N SER A 75 -5.81 -8.90 -14.36
CA SER A 75 -5.07 -10.17 -14.46
C SER A 75 -4.34 -10.34 -15.79
N ASP A 76 -4.74 -9.59 -16.82
CA ASP A 76 -4.15 -9.58 -18.16
C ASP A 76 -3.00 -8.58 -18.30
N TYR A 77 -2.75 -7.77 -17.28
CA TYR A 77 -1.76 -6.70 -17.36
C TYR A 77 -0.34 -7.26 -17.24
N ILE A 78 0.41 -7.14 -18.34
CA ILE A 78 1.84 -7.42 -18.37
C ILE A 78 2.57 -6.09 -18.16
N GLU A 79 3.15 -5.90 -16.98
CA GLU A 79 3.95 -4.71 -16.70
C GLU A 79 5.29 -4.82 -17.43
N VAL A 80 5.57 -3.87 -18.33
CA VAL A 80 6.88 -3.72 -18.97
C VAL A 80 7.52 -2.44 -18.45
N LYS A 81 8.55 -2.58 -17.62
CA LYS A 81 9.35 -1.45 -17.12
C LYS A 81 10.63 -1.35 -17.92
N PHE A 82 10.92 -0.16 -18.43
CA PHE A 82 12.20 0.17 -19.03
C PHE A 82 12.99 1.02 -18.04
N PHE A 83 14.23 0.63 -17.75
CA PHE A 83 15.12 1.37 -16.87
C PHE A 83 16.29 1.90 -17.69
N GLU A 84 16.50 3.21 -17.66
CA GLU A 84 17.70 3.80 -18.21
C GLU A 84 18.90 3.57 -17.28
N ARG A 85 20.09 3.48 -17.86
CA ARG A 85 21.35 3.35 -17.12
C ARG A 85 21.86 4.77 -16.88
N ASN A 86 21.57 5.36 -15.70
CA ASN A 86 21.76 6.78 -15.33
C ASN A 86 20.72 7.79 -15.86
N PRO A 87 19.44 7.63 -15.56
CA PRO A 87 18.49 8.72 -15.73
C PRO A 87 18.90 9.89 -14.81
N GLN A 88 18.96 11.10 -15.36
CA GLN A 88 19.06 12.33 -14.57
C GLN A 88 17.70 12.58 -13.93
N ILE A 89 17.41 11.89 -12.82
CA ILE A 89 16.13 12.03 -12.12
C ILE A 89 16.26 13.12 -11.06
N GLU A 90 15.53 14.22 -11.23
CA GLU A 90 15.15 15.06 -10.09
C GLU A 90 14.11 14.27 -9.27
N GLY A 91 14.49 13.77 -8.08
CA GLY A 91 13.60 12.89 -7.33
C GLY A 91 14.09 12.48 -5.95
N LEU A 92 13.19 11.83 -5.21
CA LEU A 92 13.43 11.34 -3.85
C LEU A 92 14.18 9.99 -3.90
N TRP A 93 15.38 9.96 -3.32
CA TRP A 93 16.11 8.72 -3.11
C TRP A 93 15.58 8.00 -1.86
N ILE A 94 15.11 6.76 -2.04
CA ILE A 94 14.61 5.93 -0.94
C ILE A 94 15.56 4.76 -0.74
N LYS A 95 16.09 4.61 0.47
CA LYS A 95 16.87 3.43 0.87
C LYS A 95 15.92 2.38 1.43
N LEU A 96 15.79 1.25 0.73
CA LEU A 96 14.95 0.13 1.15
C LEU A 96 15.81 -0.89 1.91
N LYS A 97 15.23 -1.47 2.96
CA LYS A 97 15.77 -2.65 3.65
C LYS A 97 14.67 -3.69 3.75
N PHE A 98 14.85 -4.82 3.09
CA PHE A 98 13.90 -5.93 3.15
C PHE A 98 13.96 -6.63 4.51
N LYS A 99 12.80 -7.05 5.02
CA LYS A 99 12.65 -7.64 6.36
C LYS A 99 13.29 -9.03 6.47
N ASP A 100 13.27 -9.77 5.37
CA ASP A 100 13.82 -11.13 5.20
C ASP A 100 15.30 -11.12 4.77
N GLY A 101 15.91 -9.94 4.61
CA GLY A 101 17.28 -9.84 4.13
C GLY A 101 17.45 -10.23 2.66
N GLU A 102 16.35 -10.33 1.89
CA GLU A 102 16.41 -10.46 0.42
C GLU A 102 17.27 -9.32 -0.13
N VAL A 103 18.41 -9.68 -0.72
CA VAL A 103 19.31 -8.78 -1.44
C VAL A 103 19.09 -9.04 -2.92
N THR A 104 18.74 -7.99 -3.66
CA THR A 104 18.62 -8.00 -5.12
C THR A 104 20.00 -7.97 -5.76
#